data_AF-A0A4V6PYM3-F1
#
_entry.id   AF-A0A4V6PYM3-F1
#
_cell.length_a   1.000
_cell.length_b   1.000
_cell.length_c   1.000
_cell.angle_alpha   90.00
_cell.angle_beta   90.00
_cell.angle_gamma   90.00
#
_symmetry.space_group_name_H-M   'P 1'
#
loop_
_entity.id
_entity.type
_entity.pdbx_description
1 polymer ?
#
loop_
_entity_poly.entity_id
_entity_poly.type
_entity_poly.pdbx_seq_one_letter_code
_entity_poly.pdbx_strand_id
1 'polypeptide(L)'
;MKQTDKTRKRTLIIGAGEAGRLLIQYLQMNVSCNFDVMGVLDDQVNEKAVLGIPVVGTLQAIGSVVQEKQIEHIILAIPSLKPREKIAILNRCSETGIQTEIMPDIEAIIRGEGSMAAIQNIDYADLLDRDEAQQDHNKLTPRFAGKTVLITGAGGSIGSEVVRQVAKCMPKTIILLGHGENSIYNIHREMAEKIDSLLIPIIADVQDKERLSEVFSKYQPEIIYHAAAHKHVPMMELNVREAVKNNIIGTKNLVDVSYENHVELFIMISTDKSVEPTSVMGATKKLAEWIVQTKNEEEGSGIYSIVRFGNVLGSRGSAIPLFWEQIKSGKTVTITHPDMERYFMTISEASQLVIEAGSVAKGGEVFILKMGTPQKIIEIVNKLIILAGKKKEQIEMKFIGLRDGEKIKEELFEMEEIAESEDGFAKFYCGKSRAPRKMENIGKWIHLVELMSEDEMRQALLKFANERAVLEKEYV
;
A
#
# COMPACT_ATOMS: atom_id res chain seq x y z
N MET A 1 -11.23 -49.45 14.75
CA MET A 1 -10.10 -48.60 15.19
C MET A 1 -10.66 -47.54 16.13
N LYS A 2 -10.15 -47.46 17.36
CA LYS A 2 -10.58 -46.49 18.38
C LYS A 2 -10.28 -45.07 17.88
N GLN A 3 -11.30 -44.23 17.75
CA GLN A 3 -11.15 -42.77 17.72
C GLN A 3 -10.46 -42.39 19.02
N THR A 4 -9.26 -41.84 18.93
CA THR A 4 -8.62 -41.19 20.06
C THR A 4 -9.47 -39.98 20.45
N ASP A 5 -9.98 -39.96 21.68
CA ASP A 5 -10.56 -38.78 22.33
C ASP A 5 -9.54 -37.64 22.23
N LYS A 6 -9.69 -36.78 21.22
CA LYS A 6 -9.04 -35.47 21.25
C LYS A 6 -9.86 -34.63 22.22
N THR A 7 -9.26 -34.28 23.35
CA THR A 7 -9.84 -33.32 24.30
C THR A 7 -10.13 -32.03 23.55
N ARG A 8 -11.41 -31.64 23.54
CA ARG A 8 -11.86 -30.39 22.92
C ARG A 8 -11.33 -29.22 23.73
N LYS A 9 -10.80 -28.20 23.04
CA LYS A 9 -10.26 -27.00 23.67
C LYS A 9 -11.39 -26.15 24.26
N ARG A 10 -11.30 -25.81 25.54
CA ARG A 10 -12.26 -24.94 26.21
C ARG A 10 -12.16 -23.53 25.63
N THR A 11 -13.21 -23.08 24.96
CA THR A 11 -13.20 -21.90 24.09
C THR A 11 -14.13 -20.81 24.60
N LEU A 12 -13.63 -19.58 24.63
CA LEU A 12 -14.40 -18.37 24.90
C LEU A 12 -14.66 -17.63 23.58
N ILE A 13 -15.90 -17.24 23.33
CA ILE A 13 -16.26 -16.43 22.17
C ILE A 13 -16.48 -14.99 22.62
N ILE A 14 -15.88 -14.04 21.91
CA ILE A 14 -16.08 -12.60 22.10
C ILE A 14 -16.97 -12.11 20.96
N GLY A 15 -18.17 -11.65 21.28
CA GLY A 15 -19.19 -11.26 20.30
C GLY A 15 -20.38 -12.21 20.31
N ALA A 16 -21.55 -11.68 20.70
CA ALA A 16 -22.84 -12.36 20.70
C ALA A 16 -23.74 -11.94 19.51
N GLY A 17 -23.24 -11.05 18.63
CA GLY A 17 -23.91 -10.65 17.39
C GLY A 17 -23.98 -11.77 16.34
N GLU A 18 -24.39 -11.42 15.11
CA GLU A 18 -24.65 -12.38 14.04
C GLU A 18 -23.44 -13.25 13.67
N ALA A 19 -22.23 -12.67 13.61
CA ALA A 19 -21.01 -13.44 13.36
C ALA A 19 -20.73 -14.47 14.47
N GLY A 20 -20.88 -14.09 15.74
CA GLY A 20 -20.76 -15.00 16.88
C GLY A 20 -21.81 -16.11 16.87
N ARG A 21 -23.06 -15.80 16.53
CA ARG A 21 -24.15 -16.78 16.35
C ARG A 21 -23.81 -17.80 15.27
N LEU A 22 -23.38 -17.33 14.10
CA LEU A 22 -22.98 -18.20 12.98
C LEU A 22 -21.82 -19.11 13.37
N LEU A 23 -20.82 -18.58 14.08
CA LEU A 23 -19.68 -19.37 14.58
C LEU A 23 -20.15 -20.46 15.56
N ILE A 24 -20.99 -20.10 16.54
CA ILE A 24 -21.52 -21.06 17.52
C ILE A 24 -22.30 -22.16 16.80
N GLN A 25 -23.18 -21.79 15.87
CA GLN A 25 -23.96 -22.74 15.08
C GLN A 25 -23.05 -23.67 14.28
N TYR A 26 -22.03 -23.14 13.61
CA TYR A 26 -21.04 -23.91 12.87
C TYR A 26 -20.29 -24.91 13.76
N LEU A 27 -19.83 -24.48 14.95
CA LEU A 27 -19.12 -25.34 15.90
C LEU A 27 -20.01 -26.44 16.49
N GLN A 28 -21.30 -26.15 16.71
CA GLN A 28 -22.27 -27.15 17.17
C GLN A 28 -22.60 -28.19 16.09
N MET A 29 -22.71 -27.78 14.82
CA MET A 29 -23.01 -28.68 13.70
C MET A 29 -21.81 -29.54 13.28
N ASN A 30 -20.58 -29.05 13.49
CA ASN A 30 -19.37 -29.75 13.10
C ASN A 30 -18.68 -30.42 14.30
N VAL A 31 -19.17 -31.60 14.67
CA VAL A 31 -18.68 -32.41 15.81
C VAL A 31 -17.18 -32.75 15.74
N SER A 32 -16.59 -32.68 14.54
CA SER A 32 -15.16 -32.85 14.28
C SER A 32 -14.29 -31.64 14.68
N CYS A 33 -14.89 -30.49 14.95
CA CYS A 33 -14.17 -29.31 15.45
C CYS A 33 -13.72 -29.55 16.89
N ASN A 34 -12.45 -29.25 17.18
CA ASN A 34 -11.84 -29.54 18.48
C ASN A 34 -12.06 -28.42 19.51
N PHE A 35 -13.25 -27.81 19.53
CA PHE A 35 -13.60 -26.67 20.38
C PHE A 35 -14.84 -26.98 21.24
N ASP A 36 -14.82 -26.57 22.50
CA ASP A 36 -15.94 -26.65 23.45
C ASP A 36 -16.25 -25.25 23.99
N VAL A 37 -17.39 -24.68 23.60
CA VAL A 37 -17.70 -23.27 23.88
C VAL A 37 -18.23 -23.11 25.30
N MET A 38 -17.45 -22.45 26.16
CA MET A 38 -17.73 -22.32 27.60
C MET A 38 -18.55 -21.07 27.98
N GLY A 39 -18.67 -20.12 27.06
CA GLY A 39 -19.39 -18.86 27.25
C GLY A 39 -19.14 -17.86 26.14
N VAL A 40 -19.97 -16.81 26.12
CA VAL A 40 -19.85 -15.65 25.23
C VAL A 40 -19.68 -14.37 26.06
N LEU A 41 -18.81 -13.46 25.62
CA LEU A 41 -18.71 -12.10 26.17
C LEU A 41 -19.17 -11.07 25.14
N ASP A 42 -20.00 -10.12 25.55
CA ASP A 42 -20.46 -9.02 24.71
C ASP A 42 -20.88 -7.81 25.59
N ASP A 43 -20.58 -6.59 25.14
CA ASP A 43 -20.91 -5.36 25.87
C ASP A 43 -22.34 -4.85 25.56
N GLN A 44 -22.93 -5.27 24.44
CA GLN A 44 -24.17 -4.70 23.89
C GLN A 44 -25.37 -5.66 23.92
N VAL A 45 -25.18 -6.91 24.36
CA VAL A 45 -26.23 -7.92 24.34
C VAL A 45 -26.91 -8.08 25.70
N ASN A 46 -28.24 -7.96 25.70
CA ASN A 46 -29.10 -8.18 26.87
C ASN A 46 -29.52 -9.65 27.04
N GLU A 47 -29.29 -10.50 26.05
CA GLU A 47 -29.63 -11.92 26.10
C GLU A 47 -28.75 -12.66 27.11
N LYS A 48 -29.35 -13.54 27.91
CA LYS A 48 -28.61 -14.36 28.89
C LYS A 48 -27.83 -15.53 28.24
N ALA A 49 -28.18 -15.90 27.02
CA ALA A 49 -27.55 -16.99 26.28
C ALA A 49 -27.74 -16.81 24.77
N VAL A 50 -26.75 -17.24 23.99
CA VAL A 50 -26.74 -17.27 22.52
C VAL A 50 -26.70 -18.72 22.08
N LEU A 51 -27.75 -19.19 21.38
CA LEU A 51 -27.85 -20.58 20.90
C LEU A 51 -27.54 -21.64 21.98
N GLY A 52 -28.02 -21.40 23.21
CA GLY A 52 -27.82 -22.28 24.36
C GLY A 52 -26.49 -22.08 25.11
N ILE A 53 -25.58 -21.26 24.61
CA ILE A 53 -24.32 -20.91 25.29
C ILE A 53 -24.54 -19.67 26.16
N PRO A 54 -24.16 -19.67 27.46
CA PRO A 54 -24.40 -18.53 28.34
C PRO A 54 -23.56 -17.31 27.93
N VAL A 55 -24.16 -16.12 28.03
CA VAL A 55 -23.43 -14.84 28.01
C VAL A 55 -22.90 -14.61 29.42
N VAL A 56 -21.58 -14.65 29.58
CA VAL A 56 -20.89 -14.77 30.88
C VAL A 56 -20.34 -13.45 31.39
N GLY A 57 -20.62 -12.35 30.70
CA GLY A 57 -20.24 -10.99 31.11
C GLY A 57 -19.92 -10.08 29.95
N THR A 58 -19.30 -8.95 30.29
CA THR A 58 -18.81 -7.92 29.37
C THR A 58 -17.35 -8.16 28.98
N LEU A 59 -16.83 -7.39 28.03
CA LEU A 59 -15.43 -7.44 27.60
C LEU A 59 -14.42 -7.07 28.71
N GLN A 60 -14.87 -6.54 29.85
CA GLN A 60 -14.03 -6.32 31.02
C GLN A 60 -13.76 -7.62 31.79
N ALA A 61 -14.62 -8.63 31.65
CA ALA A 61 -14.54 -9.89 32.37
C ALA A 61 -13.62 -10.93 31.71
N ILE A 62 -12.95 -10.60 30.60
CA ILE A 62 -12.09 -11.54 29.84
C ILE A 62 -11.10 -12.26 30.77
N GLY A 63 -10.33 -11.52 31.56
CA GLY A 63 -9.30 -12.10 32.44
C GLY A 63 -9.89 -13.03 33.51
N SER A 64 -10.95 -12.60 34.20
CA SER A 64 -11.60 -13.40 35.25
C SER A 64 -12.27 -14.66 34.68
N VAL A 65 -12.95 -14.54 33.55
CA VAL A 65 -13.64 -15.66 32.90
C VAL A 65 -12.66 -16.69 32.38
N VAL A 66 -11.51 -16.25 31.83
CA VAL A 66 -10.45 -17.16 31.38
C VAL A 66 -9.94 -18.03 32.54
N GLN A 67 -9.73 -17.45 33.71
CA GLN A 67 -9.29 -18.17 34.90
C GLN A 67 -10.39 -19.09 35.47
N GLU A 68 -11.59 -18.57 35.68
CA GLU A 68 -12.70 -19.30 36.30
C GLU A 68 -13.13 -20.51 35.47
N LYS A 69 -13.24 -20.33 34.14
CA LYS A 69 -13.71 -21.37 33.24
C LYS A 69 -12.59 -22.21 32.64
N GLN A 70 -11.33 -21.96 33.02
CA GLN A 70 -10.15 -22.67 32.49
C GLN A 70 -10.13 -22.64 30.96
N ILE A 71 -10.24 -21.44 30.39
CA ILE A 71 -10.27 -21.25 28.94
C ILE A 71 -8.89 -21.53 28.35
N GLU A 72 -8.86 -22.30 27.27
CA GLU A 72 -7.65 -22.69 26.53
C GLU A 72 -7.57 -22.00 25.16
N HIS A 73 -8.66 -21.38 24.70
CA HIS A 73 -8.74 -20.70 23.41
C HIS A 73 -9.75 -19.55 23.41
N ILE A 74 -9.46 -18.47 22.69
CA ILE A 74 -10.37 -17.32 22.54
C ILE A 74 -10.62 -17.08 21.05
N ILE A 75 -11.88 -16.83 20.66
CA ILE A 75 -12.23 -16.41 19.31
C ILE A 75 -12.94 -15.05 19.35
N LEU A 76 -12.37 -14.05 18.68
CA LEU A 76 -12.99 -12.73 18.46
C LEU A 76 -13.92 -12.80 17.24
N ALA A 77 -15.22 -12.82 17.49
CA ALA A 77 -16.29 -12.97 16.51
C ALA A 77 -17.08 -11.66 16.30
N ILE A 78 -16.35 -10.55 16.16
CA ILE A 78 -16.93 -9.23 15.86
C ILE A 78 -16.15 -8.60 14.69
N PRO A 79 -16.34 -9.09 13.44
CA PRO A 79 -15.56 -8.65 12.29
C PRO A 79 -15.77 -7.16 11.95
N SER A 80 -16.88 -6.56 12.39
CA SER A 80 -17.23 -5.16 12.16
C SER A 80 -16.58 -4.17 13.14
N LEU A 81 -15.71 -4.62 14.05
CA LEU A 81 -15.02 -3.72 14.98
C LEU A 81 -14.13 -2.73 14.24
N LYS A 82 -14.10 -1.49 14.74
CA LYS A 82 -13.10 -0.53 14.26
C LYS A 82 -11.70 -0.97 14.71
N PRO A 83 -10.64 -0.69 13.91
CA PRO A 83 -9.24 -0.98 14.23
C PRO A 83 -8.84 -0.77 15.70
N ARG A 84 -9.14 0.41 16.25
CA ARG A 84 -8.78 0.79 17.62
C ARG A 84 -9.46 -0.07 18.67
N GLU A 85 -10.74 -0.38 18.49
CA GLU A 85 -11.52 -1.21 19.43
C GLU A 85 -11.06 -2.67 19.37
N LYS A 86 -10.79 -3.17 18.16
CA LYS A 86 -10.24 -4.49 17.92
C LYS A 86 -8.90 -4.69 18.61
N ILE A 87 -7.94 -3.77 18.44
CA ILE A 87 -6.64 -3.82 19.13
C ILE A 87 -6.83 -3.76 20.66
N ALA A 88 -7.73 -2.93 21.17
CA ALA A 88 -7.97 -2.84 22.61
C ALA A 88 -8.46 -4.17 23.20
N ILE A 89 -9.37 -4.87 22.50
CA ILE A 89 -9.86 -6.19 22.92
C ILE A 89 -8.76 -7.24 22.83
N LEU A 90 -8.00 -7.26 21.73
CA LEU A 90 -6.89 -8.21 21.55
C LEU A 90 -5.78 -8.01 22.58
N ASN A 91 -5.52 -6.79 23.03
CA ASN A 91 -4.61 -6.52 24.14
C ASN A 91 -5.08 -7.17 25.45
N ARG A 92 -6.35 -7.02 25.81
CA ARG A 92 -6.92 -7.69 26.99
C ARG A 92 -6.83 -9.22 26.86
N CYS A 93 -7.07 -9.74 25.67
CA CYS A 93 -6.94 -11.18 25.42
C CYS A 93 -5.47 -11.63 25.54
N SER A 94 -4.54 -10.85 24.99
CA SER A 94 -3.11 -11.18 25.01
C SER A 94 -2.57 -11.21 26.43
N GLU A 95 -3.02 -10.33 27.34
CA GLU A 95 -2.64 -10.34 28.76
C GLU A 95 -2.90 -11.69 29.44
N THR A 96 -3.97 -12.40 29.04
CA THR A 96 -4.31 -13.73 29.58
C THR A 96 -3.31 -14.83 29.20
N GLY A 97 -2.53 -14.64 28.13
CA GLY A 97 -1.62 -15.66 27.59
C GLY A 97 -2.29 -16.75 26.77
N ILE A 98 -3.61 -16.66 26.59
CA ILE A 98 -4.38 -17.60 25.75
C ILE A 98 -4.31 -17.16 24.29
N GLN A 99 -4.08 -18.13 23.40
CA GLN A 99 -4.10 -17.90 21.97
C GLN A 99 -5.48 -17.40 21.54
N THR A 100 -5.49 -16.25 20.87
CA THR A 100 -6.71 -15.60 20.37
C THR A 100 -6.75 -15.65 18.85
N GLU A 101 -7.84 -16.15 18.28
CA GLU A 101 -8.11 -16.15 16.85
C GLU A 101 -9.19 -15.13 16.50
N ILE A 102 -9.10 -14.53 15.32
CA ILE A 102 -10.04 -13.52 14.84
C ILE A 102 -10.89 -14.17 13.77
N MET A 103 -12.21 -14.07 13.90
CA MET A 103 -13.14 -14.54 12.88
C MET A 103 -13.03 -13.63 11.63
N PRO A 104 -12.85 -14.19 10.43
CA PRO A 104 -12.85 -13.41 9.20
C PRO A 104 -14.25 -12.86 8.88
N ASP A 105 -14.30 -11.90 7.96
CA ASP A 105 -15.56 -11.43 7.39
C ASP A 105 -16.30 -12.57 6.67
N ILE A 106 -17.62 -12.59 6.78
CA ILE A 106 -18.52 -13.53 6.13
C ILE A 106 -18.34 -13.46 4.60
N GLU A 107 -18.15 -12.27 4.03
CA GLU A 107 -17.88 -12.14 2.59
C GLU A 107 -16.62 -12.90 2.16
N ALA A 108 -15.56 -12.85 2.98
CA ALA A 108 -14.30 -13.56 2.71
C ALA A 108 -14.49 -15.09 2.77
N ILE A 109 -15.37 -15.58 3.65
CA ILE A 109 -15.74 -16.99 3.71
C ILE A 109 -16.48 -17.41 2.44
N ILE A 110 -17.47 -16.62 1.99
CA ILE A 110 -18.30 -16.92 0.81
C ILE A 110 -17.48 -16.97 -0.48
N ARG A 111 -16.45 -16.11 -0.61
CA ARG A 111 -15.58 -16.07 -1.80
C ARG A 111 -14.65 -17.29 -1.95
N GLY A 112 -14.72 -18.26 -1.04
CA GLY A 112 -13.87 -19.45 -1.06
C GLY A 112 -12.42 -19.18 -0.65
N GLU A 113 -12.13 -17.95 -0.21
CA GLU A 113 -10.85 -17.59 0.43
C GLU A 113 -10.76 -18.20 1.85
N GLY A 114 -11.87 -18.68 2.40
CA GLY A 114 -12.01 -19.20 3.77
C GLY A 114 -12.02 -20.72 3.91
N SER A 115 -10.92 -21.40 3.61
CA SER A 115 -10.64 -22.63 4.39
C SER A 115 -10.32 -22.20 5.83
N MET A 116 -10.61 -23.00 6.86
CA MET A 116 -10.14 -22.67 8.24
C MET A 116 -8.60 -22.61 8.35
N ALA A 117 -7.85 -23.01 7.31
CA ALA A 117 -6.41 -22.77 7.20
C ALA A 117 -6.05 -21.36 6.69
N ALA A 118 -7.01 -20.61 6.13
CA ALA A 118 -6.85 -19.27 5.56
C ALA A 118 -7.22 -18.12 6.52
N ILE A 119 -7.35 -18.41 7.82
CA ILE A 119 -7.62 -17.46 8.93
C ILE A 119 -6.44 -16.48 9.17
N GLN A 120 -5.70 -16.04 8.15
CA GLN A 120 -4.36 -15.46 8.36
C GLN A 120 -4.01 -14.20 7.57
N ASN A 121 -4.98 -13.55 6.91
CA ASN A 121 -4.73 -12.25 6.29
C ASN A 121 -4.93 -11.12 7.32
N ILE A 122 -3.91 -10.29 7.51
CA ILE A 122 -4.00 -9.06 8.30
C ILE A 122 -4.85 -8.08 7.52
N ASP A 123 -5.82 -7.45 8.19
CA ASP A 123 -6.35 -6.20 7.69
C ASP A 123 -5.35 -5.09 7.99
N TYR A 124 -4.74 -4.53 6.95
CA TYR A 124 -3.72 -3.49 7.10
C TYR A 124 -4.30 -2.20 7.67
N ALA A 125 -5.61 -1.95 7.57
CA ALA A 125 -6.25 -0.82 8.23
C ALA A 125 -6.13 -0.91 9.75
N ASP A 126 -6.04 -2.12 10.32
CA ASP A 126 -5.85 -2.32 11.76
C ASP A 126 -4.51 -1.75 12.27
N LEU A 127 -3.52 -1.57 11.40
CA LEU A 127 -2.21 -1.04 11.79
C LEU A 127 -2.18 0.49 11.85
N LEU A 128 -3.17 1.17 11.27
CA LEU A 128 -3.24 2.64 11.24
C LEU A 128 -3.78 3.19 12.57
N ASP A 129 -3.20 4.31 13.02
CA ASP A 129 -3.70 5.05 14.18
C ASP A 129 -4.83 6.03 13.83
N ARG A 130 -5.30 6.03 12.58
CA ARG A 130 -6.33 6.93 12.05
C ARG A 130 -7.25 6.18 11.09
N ASP A 131 -8.42 6.74 10.84
CA ASP A 131 -9.32 6.24 9.81
C ASP A 131 -8.77 6.54 8.41
N GLU A 132 -9.12 5.67 7.45
CA GLU A 132 -8.81 5.87 6.04
C GLU A 132 -9.64 7.01 5.44
N ALA A 133 -9.05 7.77 4.51
CA ALA A 133 -9.81 8.70 3.69
C ALA A 133 -10.86 7.96 2.85
N GLN A 134 -12.10 8.48 2.87
CA GLN A 134 -13.18 7.96 2.04
C GLN A 134 -13.23 8.69 0.69
N GLN A 135 -13.52 7.94 -0.37
CA GLN A 135 -13.61 8.45 -1.73
C GLN A 135 -15.04 8.38 -2.29
N ASP A 136 -15.50 9.50 -2.84
CA ASP A 136 -16.73 9.54 -3.62
C ASP A 136 -16.39 9.47 -5.12
N HIS A 137 -16.50 8.27 -5.69
CA HIS A 137 -16.19 8.01 -7.10
C HIS A 137 -17.08 8.79 -8.07
N ASN A 138 -18.27 9.23 -7.66
CA ASN A 138 -19.15 10.04 -8.51
C ASN A 138 -18.52 11.39 -8.86
N LYS A 139 -17.72 11.95 -7.94
CA LYS A 139 -16.98 13.21 -8.18
C LYS A 139 -15.82 13.04 -9.14
N LEU A 140 -15.26 11.83 -9.24
CA LEU A 140 -14.13 11.51 -10.11
C LEU A 140 -14.59 11.14 -11.53
N THR A 141 -15.77 10.55 -11.65
CA THR A 141 -16.37 10.04 -12.89
C THR A 141 -16.27 11.03 -14.07
N PRO A 142 -16.54 12.36 -13.93
CA PRO A 142 -16.45 13.30 -15.05
C PRO A 142 -15.08 13.34 -15.75
N ARG A 143 -13.98 13.02 -15.06
CA ARG A 143 -12.63 13.00 -15.66
C ARG A 143 -12.36 11.71 -16.44
N PHE A 144 -12.93 10.57 -16.04
CA PHE A 144 -12.57 9.25 -16.57
C PHE A 144 -13.64 8.63 -17.48
N ALA A 145 -14.90 9.03 -17.33
CA ALA A 145 -16.02 8.42 -18.05
C ALA A 145 -15.81 8.50 -19.56
N GLY A 146 -15.92 7.35 -20.24
CA GLY A 146 -15.75 7.27 -21.70
C GLY A 146 -14.30 7.38 -22.21
N LYS A 147 -13.31 7.57 -21.33
CA LYS A 147 -11.89 7.73 -21.70
C LYS A 147 -11.15 6.40 -21.82
N THR A 148 -10.06 6.40 -22.58
CA THR A 148 -9.06 5.32 -22.58
C THR A 148 -7.97 5.62 -21.54
N VAL A 149 -7.85 4.77 -20.52
CA VAL A 149 -6.88 4.93 -19.43
C VAL A 149 -5.80 3.85 -19.51
N LEU A 150 -4.53 4.26 -19.58
CA LEU A 150 -3.36 3.38 -19.53
C LEU A 150 -2.75 3.39 -18.13
N ILE A 151 -2.59 2.21 -17.53
CA ILE A 151 -1.87 2.04 -16.27
C ILE A 151 -0.62 1.22 -16.55
N THR A 152 0.56 1.82 -16.32
CA THR A 152 1.84 1.08 -16.41
C THR A 152 2.21 0.51 -15.05
N GLY A 153 2.87 -0.65 -15.03
CA GLY A 153 3.08 -1.39 -13.79
C GLY A 153 1.77 -1.93 -13.22
N ALA A 154 0.78 -2.20 -14.08
CA ALA A 154 -0.58 -2.57 -13.69
C ALA A 154 -0.68 -3.84 -12.84
N GLY A 155 0.31 -4.73 -12.92
CA GLY A 155 0.39 -5.92 -12.06
C GLY A 155 1.08 -5.71 -10.70
N GLY A 156 1.59 -4.49 -10.42
CA GLY A 156 2.21 -4.13 -9.16
C GLY A 156 1.20 -3.76 -8.07
N SER A 157 1.63 -3.63 -6.81
CA SER A 157 0.71 -3.36 -5.69
C SER A 157 -0.11 -2.07 -5.85
N ILE A 158 0.52 -0.96 -6.27
CA ILE A 158 -0.20 0.29 -6.51
C ILE A 158 -0.93 0.25 -7.86
N GLY A 159 -0.25 -0.19 -8.93
CA GLY A 159 -0.84 -0.22 -10.27
C GLY A 159 -2.13 -1.06 -10.33
N SER A 160 -2.15 -2.23 -9.69
CA SER A 160 -3.34 -3.09 -9.67
C SER A 160 -4.49 -2.48 -8.86
N GLU A 161 -4.20 -1.75 -7.80
CA GLU A 161 -5.24 -1.04 -7.06
C GLU A 161 -5.74 0.18 -7.84
N VAL A 162 -4.86 0.93 -8.50
CA VAL A 162 -5.27 2.03 -9.40
C VAL A 162 -6.21 1.51 -10.49
N VAL A 163 -5.95 0.33 -11.06
CA VAL A 163 -6.87 -0.32 -12.02
C VAL A 163 -8.26 -0.53 -11.40
N ARG A 164 -8.35 -1.05 -10.18
CA ARG A 164 -9.64 -1.24 -9.48
C ARG A 164 -10.36 0.08 -9.23
N GLN A 165 -9.62 1.11 -8.81
CA GLN A 165 -10.22 2.40 -8.45
C GLN A 165 -10.66 3.17 -9.70
N VAL A 166 -9.87 3.12 -10.78
CA VAL A 166 -10.23 3.70 -12.08
C VAL A 166 -11.46 3.01 -12.68
N ALA A 167 -11.58 1.69 -12.57
CA ALA A 167 -12.73 0.96 -13.10
C ALA A 167 -14.07 1.41 -12.52
N LYS A 168 -14.10 1.87 -11.27
CA LYS A 168 -15.30 2.42 -10.63
C LYS A 168 -15.74 3.77 -11.21
N CYS A 169 -14.89 4.43 -12.00
CA CYS A 169 -15.16 5.71 -12.65
C CYS A 169 -15.67 5.57 -14.10
N MET A 170 -16.06 4.35 -14.51
CA MET A 170 -16.68 4.03 -15.81
C MET A 170 -15.87 4.46 -17.06
N PRO A 171 -14.56 4.18 -17.13
CA PRO A 171 -13.79 4.43 -18.35
C PRO A 171 -14.29 3.55 -19.50
N LYS A 172 -14.06 3.98 -20.74
CA LYS A 172 -14.37 3.16 -21.92
C LYS A 172 -13.41 1.98 -22.04
N THR A 173 -12.13 2.21 -21.78
CA THR A 173 -11.08 1.20 -21.95
C THR A 173 -10.01 1.38 -20.88
N ILE A 174 -9.56 0.27 -20.31
CA ILE A 174 -8.44 0.21 -19.37
C ILE A 174 -7.34 -0.65 -19.99
N ILE A 175 -6.18 -0.05 -20.22
CA ILE A 175 -5.00 -0.74 -20.74
C ILE A 175 -4.08 -1.08 -19.56
N LEU A 176 -3.84 -2.38 -19.38
CA LEU A 176 -2.96 -2.92 -18.35
C LEU A 176 -1.58 -3.15 -18.96
N LEU A 177 -0.63 -2.26 -18.69
CA LEU A 177 0.73 -2.39 -19.23
C LEU A 177 1.72 -2.84 -18.16
N GLY A 178 2.50 -3.88 -18.46
CA GLY A 178 3.65 -4.26 -17.64
C GLY A 178 4.47 -5.40 -18.22
N HIS A 179 5.74 -5.49 -17.81
CA HIS A 179 6.67 -6.49 -18.32
C HIS A 179 6.43 -7.90 -17.72
N GLY A 180 5.85 -7.98 -16.52
CA GLY A 180 5.62 -9.24 -15.82
C GLY A 180 4.31 -9.91 -16.22
N GLU A 181 4.39 -10.89 -17.13
CA GLU A 181 3.25 -11.65 -17.67
C GLU A 181 2.26 -12.12 -16.58
N ASN A 182 2.75 -12.90 -15.60
CA ASN A 182 1.90 -13.42 -14.52
C ASN A 182 1.21 -12.32 -13.71
N SER A 183 1.90 -11.20 -13.47
CA SER A 183 1.34 -10.09 -12.71
C SER A 183 0.20 -9.41 -13.48
N ILE A 184 0.34 -9.26 -14.80
CA ILE A 184 -0.70 -8.72 -15.69
C ILE A 184 -1.86 -9.70 -15.85
N TYR A 185 -1.57 -10.99 -16.04
CA TYR A 185 -2.59 -12.04 -16.11
C TYR A 185 -3.48 -12.05 -14.86
N ASN A 186 -2.89 -11.97 -13.66
CA ASN A 186 -3.63 -12.01 -12.41
C ASN A 186 -4.63 -10.85 -12.29
N ILE A 187 -4.18 -9.61 -12.52
CA ILE A 187 -5.09 -8.44 -12.44
C ILE A 187 -6.11 -8.43 -13.58
N HIS A 188 -5.73 -8.88 -14.78
CA HIS A 188 -6.65 -9.01 -15.90
C HIS A 188 -7.77 -10.00 -15.58
N ARG A 189 -7.42 -11.23 -15.17
CA ARG A 189 -8.38 -12.26 -14.79
C ARG A 189 -9.30 -11.79 -13.69
N GLU A 190 -8.75 -11.09 -12.70
CA GLU A 190 -9.54 -10.61 -11.58
C GLU A 190 -10.59 -9.58 -11.98
N MET A 191 -10.26 -8.68 -12.91
CA MET A 191 -11.10 -7.55 -13.28
C MET A 191 -12.04 -7.85 -14.46
N ALA A 192 -11.69 -8.79 -15.34
CA ALA A 192 -12.43 -9.08 -16.57
C ALA A 192 -13.91 -9.43 -16.35
N GLU A 193 -14.26 -10.04 -15.22
CA GLU A 193 -15.64 -10.44 -14.88
C GLU A 193 -16.37 -9.39 -14.02
N LYS A 194 -15.69 -8.33 -13.61
CA LYS A 194 -16.19 -7.37 -12.60
C LYS A 194 -16.53 -5.99 -13.17
N ILE A 195 -16.20 -5.73 -14.43
CA ILE A 195 -16.27 -4.39 -15.03
C ILE A 195 -16.85 -4.45 -16.43
N ASP A 196 -17.55 -3.37 -16.82
CA ASP A 196 -18.10 -3.21 -18.18
C ASP A 196 -17.07 -2.61 -19.16
N SER A 197 -16.02 -1.97 -18.64
CA SER A 197 -14.96 -1.38 -19.45
C SER A 197 -14.18 -2.43 -20.23
N LEU A 198 -13.79 -2.11 -21.48
CA LEU A 198 -12.88 -2.97 -22.24
C LEU A 198 -11.52 -3.04 -21.53
N LEU A 199 -11.10 -4.24 -21.14
CA LEU A 199 -9.84 -4.48 -20.46
C LEU A 199 -8.81 -5.06 -21.43
N ILE A 200 -7.67 -4.39 -21.60
CA ILE A 200 -6.65 -4.77 -22.59
C ILE A 200 -5.32 -5.06 -21.89
N PRO A 201 -4.88 -6.33 -21.80
CA PRO A 201 -3.58 -6.68 -21.25
C PRO A 201 -2.47 -6.49 -22.29
N ILE A 202 -1.44 -5.70 -21.95
CA ILE A 202 -0.27 -5.44 -22.79
C ILE A 202 0.99 -5.83 -22.02
N ILE A 203 1.73 -6.79 -22.58
CA ILE A 203 3.07 -7.10 -22.11
C ILE A 203 4.05 -6.19 -22.87
N ALA A 204 4.68 -5.27 -22.14
CA ALA A 204 5.66 -4.33 -22.64
C ALA A 204 6.54 -3.82 -21.50
N ASP A 205 7.79 -3.49 -21.82
CA ASP A 205 8.70 -2.78 -20.93
C ASP A 205 8.64 -1.28 -21.24
N VAL A 206 8.67 -0.43 -20.21
CA VAL A 206 8.70 1.03 -20.40
C VAL A 206 10.02 1.51 -21.01
N GLN A 207 11.07 0.69 -20.96
CA GLN A 207 12.35 0.94 -21.62
C GLN A 207 12.26 0.81 -23.15
N ASP A 208 11.25 0.11 -23.68
CA ASP A 208 11.08 -0.10 -25.12
C ASP A 208 10.18 0.99 -25.74
N LYS A 209 10.80 2.07 -26.20
CA LYS A 209 10.09 3.21 -26.79
C LYS A 209 9.31 2.83 -28.06
N GLU A 210 9.85 1.93 -28.88
CA GLU A 210 9.18 1.49 -30.12
C GLU A 210 7.89 0.74 -29.78
N ARG A 211 7.97 -0.21 -28.83
CA ARG A 211 6.80 -0.94 -28.37
C ARG A 211 5.76 -0.03 -27.71
N LEU A 212 6.19 0.96 -26.92
CA LEU A 212 5.28 1.97 -26.39
C LEU A 212 4.59 2.74 -27.52
N SER A 213 5.34 3.15 -28.54
CA SER A 213 4.78 3.89 -29.68
C SER A 213 3.73 3.08 -30.44
N GLU A 214 3.92 1.77 -30.63
CA GLU A 214 2.92 0.87 -31.22
C GLU A 214 1.63 0.82 -30.39
N VAL A 215 1.76 0.71 -29.07
CA VAL A 215 0.62 0.65 -28.13
C VAL A 215 -0.17 1.95 -28.17
N PHE A 216 0.51 3.10 -28.16
CA PHE A 216 -0.13 4.41 -28.23
C PHE A 216 -0.80 4.63 -29.57
N SER A 217 -0.13 4.30 -30.68
CA SER A 217 -0.70 4.37 -32.03
C SER A 217 -1.99 3.55 -32.13
N LYS A 218 -1.99 2.33 -31.59
CA LYS A 218 -3.13 1.40 -31.67
C LYS A 218 -4.30 1.78 -30.76
N TYR A 219 -4.04 2.18 -29.52
CA TYR A 219 -5.09 2.32 -28.51
C TYR A 219 -5.40 3.76 -28.09
N GLN A 220 -4.54 4.72 -28.45
CA GLN A 220 -4.74 6.16 -28.24
C GLN A 220 -5.18 6.50 -26.79
N PRO A 221 -4.34 6.21 -25.78
CA PRO A 221 -4.66 6.51 -24.39
C PRO A 221 -4.77 8.02 -24.16
N GLU A 222 -5.78 8.44 -23.41
CA GLU A 222 -6.02 9.85 -23.08
C GLU A 222 -5.52 10.19 -21.66
N ILE A 223 -5.51 9.19 -20.77
CA ILE A 223 -5.09 9.33 -19.37
C ILE A 223 -4.08 8.24 -19.03
N ILE A 224 -3.01 8.62 -18.34
CA ILE A 224 -1.93 7.72 -17.92
C ILE A 224 -1.70 7.79 -16.42
N TYR A 225 -1.68 6.62 -15.79
CA TYR A 225 -1.09 6.44 -14.46
C TYR A 225 0.19 5.63 -14.55
N HIS A 226 1.31 6.26 -14.20
CA HIS A 226 2.62 5.64 -14.25
C HIS A 226 3.03 5.06 -12.88
N ALA A 227 2.87 3.74 -12.73
CA ALA A 227 3.24 2.99 -11.52
C ALA A 227 4.42 2.02 -11.73
N ALA A 228 4.99 1.93 -12.94
CA ALA A 228 6.13 1.08 -13.23
C ALA A 228 7.43 1.69 -12.68
N ALA A 229 8.04 1.05 -11.70
CA ALA A 229 9.33 1.45 -11.13
C ALA A 229 9.99 0.28 -10.36
N HIS A 230 11.31 0.31 -10.26
CA HIS A 230 12.03 -0.44 -9.24
C HIS A 230 12.03 0.35 -7.92
N LYS A 231 11.61 -0.32 -6.83
CA LYS A 231 11.36 0.30 -5.52
C LYS A 231 12.29 -0.18 -4.38
N HIS A 232 13.01 -1.27 -4.57
CA HIS A 232 13.77 -1.90 -3.48
C HIS A 232 15.14 -1.23 -3.30
N VAL A 233 15.26 -0.34 -2.30
CA VAL A 233 16.50 0.41 -2.02
C VAL A 233 17.75 -0.49 -2.02
N PRO A 234 17.83 -1.58 -1.22
CA PRO A 234 19.05 -2.38 -1.18
C PRO A 234 19.38 -3.07 -2.51
N MET A 235 18.36 -3.43 -3.29
CA MET A 235 18.61 -4.05 -4.61
C MET A 235 19.10 -3.01 -5.61
N MET A 236 18.58 -1.78 -5.55
CA MET A 236 18.95 -0.71 -6.49
C MET A 236 20.30 -0.06 -6.16
N GLU A 237 20.76 -0.11 -4.91
CA GLU A 237 22.16 0.22 -4.59
C GLU A 237 23.15 -0.75 -5.26
N LEU A 238 22.74 -1.99 -5.52
CA LEU A 238 23.56 -3.03 -6.17
C LEU A 238 23.34 -3.15 -7.69
N ASN A 239 22.35 -2.44 -8.23
CA ASN A 239 21.96 -2.53 -9.64
C ASN A 239 21.65 -1.12 -10.14
N VAL A 240 22.64 -0.24 -10.06
CA VAL A 240 22.47 1.20 -10.28
C VAL A 240 22.01 1.47 -11.71
N ARG A 241 22.60 0.74 -12.66
CA ARG A 241 22.26 0.85 -14.09
C ARG A 241 20.80 0.48 -14.37
N GLU A 242 20.29 -0.57 -13.75
CA GLU A 242 18.90 -1.00 -13.94
C GLU A 242 17.92 -0.03 -13.27
N ALA A 243 18.29 0.58 -12.14
CA ALA A 243 17.51 1.66 -11.55
C ALA A 243 17.39 2.85 -12.51
N VAL A 244 18.51 3.26 -13.14
CA VAL A 244 18.53 4.36 -14.12
C VAL A 244 17.68 4.04 -15.34
N LYS A 245 17.89 2.88 -15.97
CA LYS A 245 17.13 2.50 -17.17
C LYS A 245 15.63 2.42 -16.90
N ASN A 246 15.22 1.72 -15.85
CA ASN A 246 13.80 1.52 -15.60
C ASN A 246 13.12 2.80 -15.08
N ASN A 247 13.69 3.47 -14.08
CA ASN A 247 13.02 4.59 -13.42
C ASN A 247 13.20 5.91 -14.18
N ILE A 248 14.35 6.17 -14.82
CA ILE A 248 14.60 7.42 -15.54
C ILE A 248 14.25 7.27 -17.02
N ILE A 249 14.92 6.34 -17.72
CA ILE A 249 14.75 6.19 -19.18
C ILE A 249 13.34 5.70 -19.50
N GLY A 250 12.83 4.73 -18.72
CA GLY A 250 11.45 4.25 -18.86
C GLY A 250 10.41 5.36 -18.67
N THR A 251 10.57 6.21 -17.65
CA THR A 251 9.69 7.38 -17.45
C THR A 251 9.81 8.34 -18.64
N LYS A 252 11.04 8.64 -19.09
CA LYS A 252 11.28 9.54 -20.22
C LYS A 252 10.60 9.05 -21.49
N ASN A 253 10.77 7.77 -21.84
CA ASN A 253 10.15 7.17 -23.01
C ASN A 253 8.62 7.32 -22.96
N LEU A 254 8.03 7.01 -21.81
CA LEU A 254 6.58 7.12 -21.64
C LEU A 254 6.12 8.57 -21.75
N VAL A 255 6.82 9.53 -21.12
CA VAL A 255 6.51 10.97 -21.21
C VAL A 255 6.61 11.48 -22.65
N ASP A 256 7.68 11.11 -23.36
CA ASP A 256 7.89 11.50 -24.76
C ASP A 256 6.77 10.98 -25.66
N VAL A 257 6.47 9.67 -25.60
CA VAL A 257 5.40 9.06 -26.41
C VAL A 257 4.02 9.63 -26.04
N SER A 258 3.81 9.97 -24.77
CA SER A 258 2.57 10.61 -24.31
C SER A 258 2.38 12.01 -24.90
N TYR A 259 3.46 12.79 -24.95
CA TYR A 259 3.45 14.12 -25.54
C TYR A 259 3.23 14.04 -27.06
N GLU A 260 3.95 13.15 -27.74
CA GLU A 260 3.83 12.88 -29.19
C GLU A 260 2.41 12.46 -29.61
N ASN A 261 1.62 11.87 -28.69
CA ASN A 261 0.25 11.41 -28.93
C ASN A 261 -0.82 12.27 -28.22
N HIS A 262 -0.47 13.47 -27.74
CA HIS A 262 -1.41 14.43 -27.13
C HIS A 262 -2.24 13.86 -25.96
N VAL A 263 -1.60 13.08 -25.08
CA VAL A 263 -2.23 12.61 -23.84
C VAL A 263 -2.73 13.80 -23.01
N GLU A 264 -3.98 13.73 -22.55
CA GLU A 264 -4.61 14.82 -21.80
C GLU A 264 -4.08 14.91 -20.36
N LEU A 265 -3.83 13.77 -19.73
CA LEU A 265 -3.45 13.67 -18.32
C LEU A 265 -2.41 12.57 -18.09
N PHE A 266 -1.30 12.94 -17.46
CA PHE A 266 -0.23 12.04 -17.04
C PHE A 266 0.04 12.21 -15.54
N ILE A 267 -0.21 11.15 -14.77
CA ILE A 267 0.06 11.11 -13.34
C ILE A 267 1.19 10.12 -13.05
N MET A 268 2.32 10.63 -12.53
CA MET A 268 3.40 9.80 -12.03
C MET A 268 3.22 9.48 -10.54
N ILE A 269 3.29 8.20 -10.19
CA ILE A 269 3.42 7.79 -8.80
C ILE A 269 4.90 7.92 -8.37
N SER A 270 5.12 8.68 -7.31
CA SER A 270 6.43 8.90 -6.71
C SER A 270 6.42 8.54 -5.23
N THR A 271 7.49 8.87 -4.52
CA THR A 271 7.74 8.44 -3.13
C THR A 271 8.40 9.55 -2.33
N ASP A 272 8.14 9.58 -1.03
CA ASP A 272 8.90 10.34 -0.03
C ASP A 272 10.44 10.23 -0.19
N LYS A 273 10.96 9.07 -0.61
CA LYS A 273 12.40 8.82 -0.83
C LYS A 273 13.02 9.66 -1.95
N SER A 274 12.21 10.33 -2.76
CA SER A 274 12.68 11.30 -3.76
C SER A 274 13.07 12.65 -3.13
N VAL A 275 12.61 12.93 -1.91
CA VAL A 275 12.92 14.14 -1.14
C VAL A 275 14.30 13.98 -0.52
N GLU A 276 15.22 14.88 -0.87
CA GLU A 276 16.63 14.88 -0.41
C GLU A 276 17.25 13.46 -0.46
N PRO A 277 17.33 12.84 -1.65
CA PRO A 277 17.54 11.41 -1.76
C PRO A 277 18.94 10.99 -1.32
N THR A 278 19.01 10.00 -0.42
CA THR A 278 20.24 9.35 0.05
C THR A 278 20.53 8.01 -0.63
N SER A 279 19.63 7.55 -1.51
CA SER A 279 19.72 6.28 -2.22
C SER A 279 19.57 6.45 -3.72
N VAL A 280 20.10 5.50 -4.48
CA VAL A 280 19.94 5.38 -5.93
C VAL A 280 18.46 5.33 -6.32
N MET A 281 17.66 4.54 -5.61
CA MET A 281 16.23 4.43 -5.89
C MET A 281 15.52 5.78 -5.71
N GLY A 282 15.78 6.47 -4.60
CA GLY A 282 15.24 7.81 -4.35
C GLY A 282 15.67 8.83 -5.40
N ALA A 283 16.97 8.84 -5.74
CA ALA A 283 17.53 9.78 -6.69
C ALA A 283 17.00 9.55 -8.12
N THR A 284 16.88 8.30 -8.57
CA THR A 284 16.26 8.01 -9.88
C THR A 284 14.79 8.45 -9.94
N LYS A 285 14.03 8.31 -8.85
CA LYS A 285 12.66 8.83 -8.78
C LYS A 285 12.61 10.35 -8.78
N LYS A 286 13.53 11.04 -8.12
CA LYS A 286 13.65 12.51 -8.16
C LYS A 286 13.90 13.02 -9.59
N LEU A 287 14.80 12.37 -10.33
CA LEU A 287 15.04 12.73 -11.74
C LEU A 287 13.83 12.44 -12.63
N ALA A 288 13.13 11.33 -12.37
CA ALA A 288 11.87 11.01 -13.06
C ALA A 288 10.81 12.09 -12.81
N GLU A 289 10.72 12.63 -11.59
CA GLU A 289 9.84 13.75 -11.29
C GLU A 289 10.18 14.97 -12.14
N TRP A 290 11.44 15.36 -12.20
CA TRP A 290 11.84 16.51 -13.02
C TRP A 290 11.48 16.33 -14.49
N ILE A 291 11.67 15.13 -15.06
CA ILE A 291 11.26 14.82 -16.45
C ILE A 291 9.77 15.06 -16.67
N VAL A 292 8.93 14.63 -15.73
CA VAL A 292 7.48 14.84 -15.80
C VAL A 292 7.13 16.32 -15.65
N GLN A 293 7.75 17.02 -14.70
CA GLN A 293 7.44 18.43 -14.42
C GLN A 293 7.77 19.34 -15.59
N THR A 294 8.98 19.22 -16.15
CA THR A 294 9.45 20.07 -17.25
C THR A 294 8.56 19.95 -18.48
N LYS A 295 7.83 18.84 -18.63
CA LYS A 295 6.94 18.65 -19.79
C LYS A 295 5.77 19.63 -19.80
N ASN A 296 5.36 20.20 -18.67
CA ASN A 296 4.31 21.24 -18.64
C ASN A 296 4.77 22.59 -19.20
N GLU A 297 6.09 22.80 -19.40
CA GLU A 297 6.64 24.04 -19.97
C GLU A 297 6.60 24.04 -21.51
N GLU A 298 6.35 22.89 -22.13
CA GLU A 298 6.30 22.73 -23.59
C GLU A 298 4.92 23.12 -24.14
N GLU A 299 4.92 23.84 -25.27
CA GLU A 299 3.69 24.20 -25.97
C GLU A 299 2.94 22.95 -26.47
N GLY A 300 1.62 22.94 -26.32
CA GLY A 300 0.76 21.81 -26.72
C GLY A 300 0.81 20.62 -25.76
N SER A 301 1.48 20.76 -24.61
CA SER A 301 1.52 19.72 -23.58
C SER A 301 0.18 19.54 -22.87
N GLY A 302 -0.12 18.29 -22.49
CA GLY A 302 -1.22 17.96 -21.59
C GLY A 302 -0.92 18.30 -20.13
N ILE A 303 -1.69 17.72 -19.22
CA ILE A 303 -1.54 17.91 -17.77
C ILE A 303 -0.57 16.86 -17.23
N TYR A 304 0.61 17.25 -16.78
CA TYR A 304 1.59 16.34 -16.19
C TYR A 304 1.78 16.67 -14.71
N SER A 305 1.40 15.75 -13.82
CA SER A 305 1.51 15.95 -12.37
C SER A 305 2.05 14.70 -11.68
N ILE A 306 2.52 14.90 -10.44
CA ILE A 306 3.16 13.86 -9.64
C ILE A 306 2.38 13.67 -8.35
N VAL A 307 2.33 12.45 -7.85
CA VAL A 307 1.80 12.14 -6.52
C VAL A 307 2.87 11.45 -5.67
N ARG A 308 3.31 12.11 -4.60
CA ARG A 308 4.23 11.57 -3.60
C ARG A 308 3.46 11.07 -2.37
N PHE A 309 3.88 9.90 -1.89
CA PHE A 309 3.50 9.37 -0.59
C PHE A 309 4.60 8.47 -0.04
N GLY A 310 4.49 8.16 1.25
CA GLY A 310 5.40 7.28 1.96
C GLY A 310 5.05 5.81 1.81
N ASN A 311 5.22 5.05 2.88
CA ASN A 311 5.09 3.60 2.83
C ASN A 311 3.62 3.18 2.73
N VAL A 312 3.39 2.15 1.92
CA VAL A 312 2.07 1.56 1.75
C VAL A 312 2.05 0.17 2.39
N LEU A 313 1.14 -0.01 3.34
CA LEU A 313 0.96 -1.24 4.10
C LEU A 313 0.56 -2.39 3.19
N GLY A 314 1.17 -3.56 3.38
CA GLY A 314 0.86 -4.75 2.59
C GLY A 314 1.41 -4.76 1.17
N SER A 315 2.17 -3.74 0.75
CA SER A 315 2.75 -3.75 -0.59
C SER A 315 3.74 -4.91 -0.77
N ARG A 316 3.79 -5.49 -1.98
CA ARG A 316 4.66 -6.62 -2.33
C ARG A 316 6.12 -6.30 -1.98
N GLY A 317 6.77 -7.25 -1.30
CA GLY A 317 8.17 -7.13 -0.87
C GLY A 317 8.44 -6.10 0.23
N SER A 318 7.40 -5.59 0.92
CA SER A 318 7.59 -4.67 2.04
C SER A 318 7.94 -5.39 3.35
N ALA A 319 8.36 -4.61 4.36
CA ALA A 319 8.74 -5.15 5.66
C ALA A 319 7.57 -5.73 6.45
N ILE A 320 6.34 -5.21 6.28
CA ILE A 320 5.18 -5.64 7.08
C ILE A 320 4.77 -7.10 6.80
N PRO A 321 4.63 -7.56 5.54
CA PRO A 321 4.45 -8.99 5.24
C PRO A 321 5.57 -9.88 5.79
N LEU A 322 6.83 -9.41 5.74
CA LEU A 322 7.96 -10.15 6.31
C LEU A 322 7.84 -10.29 7.83
N PHE A 323 7.52 -9.20 8.53
CA PHE A 323 7.30 -9.24 9.99
C PHE A 323 6.14 -10.15 10.35
N TRP A 324 5.05 -10.11 9.59
CA TRP A 324 3.92 -11.01 9.79
C TRP A 324 4.34 -12.48 9.65
N GLU A 325 5.06 -12.82 8.59
CA GLU A 325 5.58 -14.18 8.39
C GLU A 325 6.51 -14.60 9.54
N GLN A 326 7.43 -13.73 9.94
CA GLN A 326 8.35 -13.98 11.06
C GLN A 326 7.59 -14.24 12.36
N ILE A 327 6.64 -13.37 12.70
CA ILE A 327 5.80 -13.49 13.91
C ILE A 327 4.99 -14.78 13.87
N LYS A 328 4.33 -15.10 12.76
CA LYS A 328 3.47 -16.30 12.63
C LYS A 328 4.29 -17.58 12.73
N SER A 329 5.43 -17.62 12.04
CA SER A 329 6.35 -18.78 12.06
C SER A 329 7.20 -18.89 13.33
N GLY A 330 7.11 -17.92 14.24
CA GLY A 330 7.92 -17.90 15.48
C GLY A 330 9.42 -17.68 15.21
N LYS A 331 9.78 -17.11 14.05
CA LYS A 331 11.14 -16.69 13.74
C LYS A 331 11.44 -15.35 14.41
N THR A 332 12.72 -15.07 14.64
CA THR A 332 13.20 -13.77 15.13
C THR A 332 12.76 -12.64 14.18
N VAL A 333 12.12 -11.61 14.73
CA VAL A 333 11.72 -10.41 13.98
C VAL A 333 12.92 -9.48 13.84
N THR A 334 13.26 -9.11 12.60
CA THR A 334 14.47 -8.33 12.30
C THR A 334 14.12 -6.88 11.96
N ILE A 335 14.44 -5.94 12.86
CA ILE A 335 14.21 -4.50 12.67
C ILE A 335 15.56 -3.84 12.36
N THR A 336 15.61 -2.88 11.43
CA THR A 336 16.87 -2.21 11.07
C THR A 336 17.39 -1.31 12.19
N HIS A 337 16.56 -0.42 12.71
CA HIS A 337 16.94 0.54 13.75
C HIS A 337 15.80 0.76 14.77
N PRO A 338 16.09 0.95 16.08
CA PRO A 338 15.06 1.18 17.11
C PRO A 338 14.22 2.44 16.87
N ASP A 339 14.81 3.49 16.34
CA ASP A 339 14.14 4.77 16.05
C ASP A 339 13.63 4.89 14.61
N MET A 340 13.59 3.79 13.86
CA MET A 340 13.10 3.80 12.48
C MET A 340 11.62 4.21 12.44
N GLU A 341 11.30 5.29 11.72
CA GLU A 341 9.95 5.85 11.60
C GLU A 341 9.52 5.94 10.13
N ARG A 342 8.26 5.60 9.83
CA ARG A 342 7.70 5.72 8.49
C ARG A 342 6.27 6.25 8.52
N TYR A 343 5.91 7.00 7.48
CA TYR A 343 4.52 7.33 7.20
C TYR A 343 3.83 6.13 6.56
N PHE A 344 2.61 5.82 7.02
CA PHE A 344 1.86 4.68 6.55
C PHE A 344 0.46 5.08 6.07
N MET A 345 0.02 4.35 5.05
CA MET A 345 -1.29 4.43 4.42
C MET A 345 -1.59 3.06 3.83
N THR A 346 -2.86 2.69 3.66
CA THR A 346 -3.20 1.44 2.98
C THR A 346 -3.07 1.57 1.46
N ILE A 347 -2.99 0.45 0.75
CA ILE A 347 -2.94 0.44 -0.72
C ILE A 347 -4.21 1.07 -1.30
N SER A 348 -5.37 0.73 -0.72
CA SER A 348 -6.67 1.27 -1.11
C SER A 348 -6.72 2.79 -0.95
N GLU A 349 -6.36 3.30 0.23
CA GLU A 349 -6.35 4.73 0.51
C GLU A 349 -5.39 5.48 -0.41
N ALA A 350 -4.14 5.01 -0.55
CA ALA A 350 -3.15 5.67 -1.41
C ALA A 350 -3.62 5.75 -2.88
N SER A 351 -4.22 4.68 -3.38
CA SER A 351 -4.66 4.62 -4.78
C SER A 351 -5.91 5.46 -5.02
N GLN A 352 -6.84 5.54 -4.06
CA GLN A 352 -7.98 6.46 -4.10
C GLN A 352 -7.52 7.92 -4.17
N LEU A 353 -6.54 8.28 -3.34
CA LEU A 353 -5.97 9.62 -3.33
C LEU A 353 -5.17 9.92 -4.62
N VAL A 354 -4.47 8.94 -5.19
CA VAL A 354 -3.79 9.09 -6.49
C VAL A 354 -4.78 9.39 -7.62
N ILE A 355 -5.92 8.70 -7.67
CA ILE A 355 -6.92 8.99 -8.72
C ILE A 355 -7.64 10.33 -8.50
N GLU A 356 -7.86 10.72 -7.24
CA GLU A 356 -8.40 12.04 -6.90
C GLU A 356 -7.45 13.16 -7.34
N ALA A 357 -6.14 13.03 -7.06
CA ALA A 357 -5.13 13.96 -7.53
C ALA A 357 -5.17 14.12 -9.06
N GLY A 358 -5.33 13.03 -9.82
CA GLY A 358 -5.51 13.09 -11.27
C GLY A 358 -6.79 13.83 -11.71
N SER A 359 -7.88 13.71 -10.94
CA SER A 359 -9.11 14.42 -11.27
C SER A 359 -8.98 15.95 -11.14
N VAL A 360 -8.20 16.42 -10.17
CA VAL A 360 -8.04 17.84 -9.81
C VAL A 360 -6.79 18.51 -10.38
N ALA A 361 -5.88 17.74 -10.97
CA ALA A 361 -4.64 18.23 -11.58
C ALA A 361 -4.90 19.26 -12.70
N LYS A 362 -4.08 20.32 -12.70
CA LYS A 362 -4.07 21.41 -13.69
C LYS A 362 -2.73 21.53 -14.43
N GLY A 363 -1.67 20.89 -13.94
CA GLY A 363 -0.36 20.78 -14.58
C GLY A 363 0.76 21.30 -13.67
N GLY A 364 1.85 20.54 -13.61
CA GLY A 364 3.08 20.92 -12.88
C GLY A 364 3.05 20.66 -11.38
N GLU A 365 1.92 20.23 -10.81
CA GLU A 365 1.80 20.00 -9.38
C GLU A 365 2.55 18.75 -8.92
N VAL A 366 3.10 18.84 -7.71
CA VAL A 366 3.53 17.70 -6.90
C VAL A 366 2.53 17.57 -5.75
N PHE A 367 1.58 16.65 -5.89
CA PHE A 367 0.64 16.32 -4.83
C PHE A 367 1.34 15.48 -3.76
N ILE A 368 1.28 15.91 -2.51
CA ILE A 368 1.83 15.17 -1.36
C ILE A 368 0.65 14.71 -0.50
N LEU A 369 0.49 13.41 -0.33
CA LEU A 369 -0.65 12.86 0.42
C LEU A 369 -0.52 13.20 1.92
N LYS A 370 -1.63 13.59 2.56
CA LYS A 370 -1.69 13.78 4.01
C LYS A 370 -1.78 12.43 4.72
N MET A 371 -0.64 11.88 5.12
CA MET A 371 -0.55 10.53 5.71
C MET A 371 -0.74 10.48 7.23
N GLY A 372 -0.92 11.63 7.88
CA GLY A 372 -0.92 11.73 9.35
C GLY A 372 0.50 11.78 9.91
N THR A 373 0.67 11.29 11.13
CA THR A 373 1.97 11.27 11.83
C THR A 373 2.78 10.02 11.47
N PRO A 374 4.12 10.11 11.41
CA PRO A 374 4.95 8.94 11.20
C PRO A 374 4.84 8.01 12.42
N GLN A 375 4.91 6.69 12.18
CA GLN A 375 4.87 5.66 13.24
C GLN A 375 6.22 4.96 13.33
N LYS A 376 6.62 4.59 14.56
CA LYS A 376 7.83 3.78 14.75
C LYS A 376 7.60 2.36 14.25
N ILE A 377 8.57 1.79 13.55
CA ILE A 377 8.48 0.40 13.05
C ILE A 377 8.29 -0.59 14.20
N ILE A 378 8.91 -0.35 15.37
CA ILE A 378 8.73 -1.20 16.54
C ILE A 378 7.29 -1.21 17.05
N GLU A 379 6.56 -0.09 16.93
CA GLU A 379 5.15 0.00 17.33
C GLU A 379 4.27 -0.78 16.37
N ILE A 380 4.55 -0.70 15.06
CA ILE A 380 3.88 -1.53 14.05
C ILE A 380 4.12 -3.02 14.33
N VAL A 381 5.35 -3.42 14.65
CA VAL A 381 5.66 -4.81 15.01
C VAL A 381 4.88 -5.24 16.26
N ASN A 382 4.79 -4.40 17.29
CA ASN A 382 3.98 -4.72 18.47
C ASN A 382 2.50 -4.91 18.12
N LYS A 383 1.92 -4.05 17.27
CA LYS A 383 0.55 -4.21 16.76
C LYS A 383 0.36 -5.53 16.01
N LEU A 384 1.33 -5.91 15.17
CA LEU A 384 1.30 -7.21 14.47
C LEU A 384 1.34 -8.40 15.43
N ILE A 385 2.11 -8.32 16.53
CA ILE A 385 2.16 -9.37 17.55
C ILE A 385 0.79 -9.54 18.21
N ILE A 386 0.12 -8.43 18.53
CA ILE A 386 -1.23 -8.41 19.12
C ILE A 386 -2.26 -9.00 18.13
N LEU A 387 -2.21 -8.58 16.86
CA LEU A 387 -3.07 -9.11 15.80
C LEU A 387 -2.83 -10.61 15.52
N ALA A 388 -1.61 -11.10 15.77
CA ALA A 388 -1.29 -12.52 15.69
C ALA A 388 -1.79 -13.33 16.92
N GLY A 389 -2.40 -12.67 17.92
CA GLY A 389 -2.87 -13.29 19.15
C GLY A 389 -1.74 -13.78 20.05
N LYS A 390 -0.55 -13.15 19.98
CA LYS A 390 0.65 -13.51 20.75
C LYS A 390 1.02 -12.45 21.78
N LYS A 391 1.80 -12.84 22.78
CA LYS A 391 2.46 -11.94 23.74
C LYS A 391 3.81 -11.46 23.21
N LYS A 392 4.21 -10.24 23.55
CA LYS A 392 5.49 -9.65 23.13
C LYS A 392 6.68 -10.49 23.60
N GLU A 393 6.61 -11.06 24.81
CA GLU A 393 7.67 -11.88 25.41
C GLU A 393 7.90 -13.20 24.66
N GLN A 394 6.94 -13.62 23.81
CA GLN A 394 7.05 -14.83 23.00
C GLN A 394 7.80 -14.60 21.69
N ILE A 395 8.14 -13.35 21.35
CA ILE A 395 8.73 -12.97 20.07
C ILE A 395 10.10 -12.36 20.31
N GLU A 396 11.13 -13.02 19.81
CA GLU A 396 12.48 -12.47 19.79
C GLU A 396 12.57 -11.36 18.73
N MET A 397 13.09 -10.19 19.13
CA MET A 397 13.35 -9.07 18.23
C MET A 397 14.84 -8.75 18.19
N LYS A 398 15.39 -8.59 16.99
CA LYS A 398 16.80 -8.25 16.78
C LYS A 398 16.94 -7.00 15.93
N PHE A 399 17.80 -6.08 16.37
CA PHE A 399 18.24 -4.95 15.56
C PHE A 399 19.40 -5.36 14.65
N ILE A 400 19.25 -5.15 13.35
CA ILE A 400 20.21 -5.60 12.32
C ILE A 400 21.09 -4.48 11.75
N GLY A 401 20.87 -3.23 12.17
CA GLY A 401 21.57 -2.06 11.65
C GLY A 401 20.88 -1.46 10.43
N LEU A 402 21.27 -0.22 10.11
CA LEU A 402 20.84 0.47 8.89
C LEU A 402 21.52 -0.15 7.68
N ARG A 403 20.78 -0.23 6.58
CA ARG A 403 21.32 -0.63 5.27
C ARG A 403 21.71 0.60 4.47
N ASP A 404 22.57 0.41 3.49
CA ASP A 404 23.03 1.50 2.62
C ASP A 404 21.85 2.24 1.96
N GLY A 405 21.91 3.57 2.00
CA GLY A 405 20.89 4.45 1.44
C GLY A 405 19.62 4.62 2.29
N GLU A 406 19.43 3.87 3.39
CA GLU A 406 18.27 4.02 4.26
C GLU A 406 18.35 5.25 5.17
N LYS A 407 17.22 5.95 5.31
CA LYS A 407 17.03 6.99 6.33
C LYS A 407 16.34 6.44 7.56
N ILE A 408 16.64 6.97 8.75
CA ILE A 408 15.90 6.65 9.98
C ILE A 408 14.48 7.24 9.89
N LYS A 409 14.36 8.48 9.38
CA LYS A 409 13.11 9.20 9.15
C LYS A 409 13.07 9.66 7.71
N GLU A 410 11.90 9.59 7.08
CA GLU A 410 11.69 10.12 5.74
C GLU A 410 11.03 11.50 5.85
N GLU A 411 11.38 12.41 4.94
CA GLU A 411 10.72 13.69 4.78
C GLU A 411 9.61 13.61 3.73
N LEU A 412 8.53 14.39 3.90
CA LEU A 412 7.45 14.48 2.91
C LEU A 412 7.58 15.69 1.97
N PHE A 413 8.40 16.68 2.34
CA PHE A 413 8.55 17.96 1.63
C PHE A 413 10.02 18.30 1.45
N GLU A 414 10.35 18.95 0.34
CA GLU A 414 11.63 19.66 0.22
C GLU A 414 11.59 20.99 0.98
N MET A 415 12.74 21.49 1.42
CA MET A 415 12.83 22.78 2.14
C MET A 415 12.24 23.96 1.34
N GLU A 416 12.27 23.88 0.01
CA GLU A 416 11.86 24.94 -0.91
C GLU A 416 10.41 24.76 -1.44
N GLU A 417 9.73 23.67 -1.07
CA GLU A 417 8.36 23.42 -1.54
C GLU A 417 7.35 24.28 -0.77
N ILE A 418 6.70 25.21 -1.47
CA ILE A 418 5.56 25.95 -0.94
C ILE A 418 4.37 24.99 -0.92
N ALA A 419 3.96 24.57 0.26
CA ALA A 419 2.74 23.80 0.45
C ALA A 419 1.55 24.77 0.46
N GLU A 420 0.93 25.01 -0.69
CA GLU A 420 -0.36 25.68 -0.74
C GLU A 420 -1.43 24.66 -0.32
N SER A 421 -2.05 24.89 0.84
CA SER A 421 -3.37 24.34 1.10
C SER A 421 -4.38 25.30 0.49
N GLU A 422 -4.67 25.19 -0.81
CA GLU A 422 -5.86 25.86 -1.35
C GLU A 422 -7.08 25.34 -0.55
N ASP A 423 -7.96 26.27 -0.16
CA ASP A 423 -9.25 25.97 0.49
C ASP A 423 -10.07 25.07 -0.44
N GLY A 424 -9.92 23.75 -0.27
CA GLY A 424 -10.48 22.73 -1.15
C GLY A 424 -9.75 21.38 -1.12
N PHE A 425 -8.43 21.37 -0.87
CA PHE A 425 -7.63 20.13 -0.81
C PHE A 425 -7.42 19.65 0.62
N ALA A 426 -8.49 19.13 1.24
CA ALA A 426 -8.42 18.58 2.59
C ALA A 426 -7.43 17.41 2.70
N LYS A 427 -7.18 16.68 1.61
CA LYS A 427 -6.45 15.39 1.58
C LYS A 427 -5.01 15.46 1.04
N PHE A 428 -4.61 16.57 0.42
CA PHE A 428 -3.31 16.73 -0.22
C PHE A 428 -2.67 18.05 0.19
N TYR A 429 -1.35 18.11 0.12
CA TYR A 429 -0.63 19.35 -0.08
C TYR A 429 -0.28 19.48 -1.56
N CYS A 430 -0.31 20.69 -2.10
CA CYS A 430 0.12 20.95 -3.46
C CYS A 430 1.45 21.69 -3.43
N GLY A 431 2.53 20.99 -3.78
CA GLY A 431 3.85 21.58 -3.98
C GLY A 431 4.03 22.03 -5.43
N LYS A 432 4.62 23.21 -5.63
CA LYS A 432 5.19 23.62 -6.92
C LYS A 432 6.72 23.55 -6.81
N SER A 433 7.30 22.42 -7.17
CA SER A 433 8.76 22.27 -7.26
C SER A 433 9.23 22.66 -8.65
N ARG A 434 10.31 23.45 -8.76
CA ARG A 434 10.92 23.79 -10.06
C ARG A 434 12.07 22.84 -10.34
N ALA A 435 12.06 22.24 -11.53
CA ALA A 435 13.18 21.46 -12.01
C ALA A 435 14.42 22.37 -12.18
N PRO A 436 15.66 21.88 -11.93
CA PRO A 436 16.86 22.69 -12.11
C PRO A 436 17.01 23.14 -13.57
N ARG A 437 17.46 24.38 -13.83
CA ARG A 437 17.70 24.90 -15.21
C ARG A 437 18.63 24.00 -16.06
N LYS A 438 19.51 23.21 -15.43
CA LYS A 438 20.39 22.25 -16.13
C LYS A 438 19.65 21.07 -16.77
N MET A 439 18.35 20.92 -16.53
CA MET A 439 17.52 19.86 -17.14
C MET A 439 17.41 19.95 -18.65
N GLU A 440 17.70 21.10 -19.27
CA GLU A 440 17.80 21.26 -20.74
C GLU A 440 18.75 20.23 -21.39
N ASN A 441 19.68 19.64 -20.62
CA ASN A 441 20.60 18.61 -21.11
C ASN A 441 20.41 17.24 -20.45
N ILE A 442 19.24 16.93 -19.86
CA ILE A 442 19.05 15.62 -19.19
C ILE A 442 19.30 14.43 -20.12
N GLY A 443 18.96 14.55 -21.41
CA GLY A 443 19.27 13.51 -22.41
C GLY A 443 20.79 13.29 -22.57
N LYS A 444 21.59 14.36 -22.58
CA LYS A 444 23.06 14.26 -22.62
C LYS A 444 23.60 13.69 -21.31
N TRP A 445 23.02 14.10 -20.18
CA TRP A 445 23.41 13.59 -18.86
C TRP A 445 23.14 12.08 -18.76
N ILE A 446 21.96 11.61 -19.18
CA ILE A 446 21.62 10.18 -19.23
C ILE A 446 22.67 9.44 -20.07
N HIS A 447 22.97 9.92 -21.27
CA HIS A 447 23.95 9.27 -22.15
C HIS A 447 25.36 9.22 -21.53
N LEU A 448 25.80 10.29 -20.88
CA LEU A 448 27.10 10.32 -20.19
C LEU A 448 27.14 9.33 -19.03
N VAL A 449 26.06 9.25 -18.25
CA VAL A 449 25.97 8.37 -17.10
C VAL A 449 25.97 6.89 -17.51
N GLU A 450 25.37 6.54 -18.65
CA GLU A 450 25.41 5.18 -19.19
C GLU A 450 26.84 4.71 -19.53
N LEU A 451 27.76 5.62 -19.81
CA LEU A 451 29.16 5.29 -20.11
C LEU A 451 30.02 5.12 -18.85
N MET A 452 29.51 5.46 -17.66
CA MET A 452 30.22 5.37 -16.39
C MET A 452 30.20 3.96 -15.80
N SER A 453 31.12 3.68 -14.88
CA SER A 453 31.02 2.52 -13.98
C SER A 453 29.83 2.66 -13.01
N GLU A 454 29.41 1.56 -12.36
CA GLU A 454 28.29 1.59 -11.38
C GLU A 454 28.56 2.59 -10.23
N ASP A 455 29.78 2.63 -9.70
CA ASP A 455 30.15 3.53 -8.59
C ASP A 455 30.14 5.00 -9.00
N GLU A 456 30.69 5.32 -10.17
CA GLU A 456 30.67 6.68 -10.74
C GLU A 456 29.25 7.13 -11.06
N MET A 457 28.44 6.23 -11.65
CA MET A 457 27.03 6.47 -11.93
C MET A 457 26.26 6.77 -10.65
N ARG A 458 26.48 6.00 -9.58
CA ARG A 458 25.86 6.23 -8.27
C ARG A 458 26.22 7.60 -7.71
N GLN A 459 27.50 7.96 -7.71
CA GLN A 459 27.97 9.26 -7.20
C GLN A 459 27.42 10.42 -8.04
N ALA A 460 27.44 10.30 -9.37
CA ALA A 460 26.90 11.30 -10.29
C ALA A 460 25.40 11.49 -10.09
N LEU A 461 24.65 10.39 -9.94
CA LEU A 461 23.21 10.40 -9.71
C LEU A 461 22.86 11.10 -8.38
N LEU A 462 23.49 10.69 -7.27
CA LEU A 462 23.24 11.30 -5.96
C LEU A 462 23.64 12.78 -5.93
N LYS A 463 24.77 13.13 -6.55
CA LYS A 463 25.19 14.53 -6.66
C LYS A 463 24.16 15.33 -7.43
N PHE A 464 23.75 14.86 -8.61
CA PHE A 464 22.82 15.57 -9.48
C PHE A 464 21.43 15.72 -8.85
N ALA A 465 20.91 14.66 -8.24
CA ALA A 465 19.59 14.68 -7.58
C ALA A 465 19.52 15.61 -6.36
N ASN A 466 20.67 15.90 -5.73
CA ASN A 466 20.78 16.82 -4.61
C ASN A 466 21.32 18.21 -5.01
N GLU A 467 21.53 18.48 -6.30
CA GLU A 467 21.82 19.84 -6.76
C GLU A 467 20.57 20.70 -6.55
N ARG A 468 20.67 21.71 -5.67
CA ARG A 468 19.56 22.64 -5.43
C ARG A 468 19.25 23.45 -6.68
N ALA A 469 17.96 23.69 -6.92
CA ALA A 469 17.54 24.69 -7.88
C ALA A 469 18.08 26.04 -7.40
N VAL A 470 18.96 26.68 -8.17
CA VAL A 470 19.40 28.04 -7.85
C VAL A 470 18.20 28.94 -8.09
N LEU A 471 17.49 29.31 -7.02
CA LEU A 471 16.52 30.41 -7.06
C LEU A 471 17.31 31.67 -7.41
N GLU A 472 16.99 32.30 -8.54
CA GLU A 472 17.48 33.65 -8.83
C GLU A 472 17.07 34.55 -7.66
N LYS A 473 18.05 35.09 -6.94
CA LYS A 473 17.83 36.29 -6.16
C LYS A 473 17.60 37.40 -7.17
N GLU A 474 16.35 37.74 -7.43
CA GLU A 474 16.04 39.05 -7.99
C GLU A 474 16.58 40.08 -6.99
N TYR A 475 17.68 40.73 -7.36
CA TYR A 475 18.10 41.94 -6.67
C TYR A 475 17.04 42.99 -7.03
N VAL A 476 16.16 43.28 -6.08
CA VAL A 476 15.24 44.43 -6.14
C VAL A 476 16.03 45.73 -6.11
#